data_AF-A0A843WA98-F1
#
_entry.id   AF-A0A843WA98-F1
#
_cell.length_a   1.000
_cell.length_b   1.000
_cell.length_c   1.000
_cell.angle_alpha   90.00
_cell.angle_beta   90.00
_cell.angle_gamma   90.00
#
_symmetry.space_group_name_H-M   'P 1'
#
loop_
_entity.id
_entity.type
_entity.pdbx_description
1 polymer ?
#
loop_
_entity_poly.entity_id
_entity_poly.type
_entity_poly.pdbx_seq_one_letter_code
_entity_poly.pdbx_strand_id
1 'polypeptide(L)'
;MMTSISSLLATPGTPNPFAPPASRFPAVTTFFKWRTAAPVLLSSKFRCWSAPPPAPPPAPGDSENATVGEELSSSTEGISAYSWCAGLGGLGFVETCYLSFLKLTDSKAFCPVGGGGCGDVLDSDYAVVFGIPLPLYGMIAYGFVALLGLQLSGKRIFPGLSEADIRLTLLGCTTTMATASAYFLYILSTKLSGALCPYCLFSAVLCFSLFFITVKDFGFQEIQKFVGIQLAITGIVVAALSNSYSTAQSQLLGPGEVDLLPFETEITTKSTPFAISLAKHLHSIGARMYGAFWCSHCNEQKQMFGQEAMKIVDYVECFPDGVGKGRKMDKACVDVRIEGFPTWVIKDQVLSGEQELSDLAQASGFVMDKSLPS
;
A
#
# COMPACT_ATOMS: atom_id res chain seq x y z
N MET A 1 36.89 64.47 29.43
CA MET A 1 37.23 65.66 28.64
C MET A 1 36.90 65.32 27.18
N MET A 2 35.90 66.02 26.63
CA MET A 2 35.67 66.30 25.19
C MET A 2 35.31 65.10 24.26
N THR A 3 34.00 64.94 23.93
CA THR A 3 33.27 65.41 22.72
C THR A 3 33.58 64.59 21.46
N SER A 4 32.65 63.78 20.93
CA SER A 4 31.53 64.14 20.04
C SER A 4 31.98 64.56 18.64
N ILE A 5 31.50 63.88 17.59
CA ILE A 5 30.98 64.46 16.33
C ILE A 5 30.32 63.34 15.49
N SER A 6 29.04 63.56 15.21
CA SER A 6 28.18 62.89 14.24
C SER A 6 28.57 63.23 12.79
N SER A 7 28.20 62.38 11.80
CA SER A 7 27.44 62.82 10.61
C SER A 7 27.04 61.67 9.67
N LEU A 8 25.72 61.55 9.54
CA LEU A 8 24.89 61.16 8.40
C LEU A 8 25.56 60.90 7.02
N LEU A 9 25.17 59.79 6.41
CA LEU A 9 24.81 59.75 4.98
C LEU A 9 23.76 58.67 4.72
N ALA A 10 22.74 59.05 3.94
CA ALA A 10 21.56 58.27 3.64
C ALA A 10 21.53 57.89 2.14
N THR A 11 21.03 56.66 1.87
CA THR A 11 20.44 56.13 0.61
C THR A 11 21.36 55.94 -0.62
N PRO A 12 21.00 55.13 -1.65
CA PRO A 12 19.85 54.24 -1.87
C PRO A 12 20.25 52.78 -2.23
N GLY A 13 19.26 51.89 -2.43
CA GLY A 13 19.46 50.44 -2.46
C GLY A 13 19.72 49.77 -3.81
N THR A 14 19.82 48.44 -3.76
CA THR A 14 19.55 47.49 -4.86
C THR A 14 19.04 46.16 -4.27
N PRO A 15 18.22 45.39 -5.01
CA PRO A 15 17.27 44.44 -4.44
C PRO A 15 17.78 42.99 -4.39
N ASN A 16 17.29 42.28 -3.38
CA ASN A 16 17.44 40.85 -3.15
C ASN A 16 16.72 40.04 -4.26
N PRO A 17 17.35 39.11 -4.97
CA PRO A 17 16.66 38.15 -5.81
C PRO A 17 16.17 36.98 -4.94
N PHE A 18 15.02 36.41 -5.28
CA PHE A 18 14.34 35.28 -4.59
C PHE A 18 13.41 35.66 -3.43
N ALA A 19 12.27 36.24 -3.80
CA ALA A 19 11.00 36.04 -3.09
C ALA A 19 9.93 35.62 -4.12
N PRO A 20 9.16 34.54 -3.89
CA PRO A 20 8.05 34.16 -4.77
C PRO A 20 6.83 35.08 -4.57
N PRO A 21 6.02 35.35 -5.60
CA PRO A 21 4.94 36.32 -5.53
C PRO A 21 3.72 35.80 -4.76
N ALA A 22 3.21 36.63 -3.85
CA ALA A 22 1.89 36.50 -3.28
C ALA A 22 0.82 36.86 -4.32
N SER A 23 0.01 35.88 -4.74
CA SER A 23 -1.16 36.12 -5.59
C SER A 23 -2.35 36.57 -4.74
N ARG A 24 -2.72 37.84 -4.89
CA ARG A 24 -4.03 38.38 -4.52
C ARG A 24 -5.08 37.82 -5.48
N PHE A 25 -6.04 37.06 -4.98
CA PHE A 25 -7.27 36.75 -5.70
C PHE A 25 -8.25 37.92 -5.58
N PRO A 26 -8.80 38.45 -6.69
CA PRO A 26 -9.99 39.29 -6.62
C PRO A 26 -11.22 38.39 -6.43
N ALA A 27 -12.06 38.77 -5.48
CA ALA A 27 -13.40 38.24 -5.33
C ALA A 27 -14.22 38.56 -6.59
N VAL A 28 -14.72 37.52 -7.25
CA VAL A 28 -15.80 37.64 -8.24
C VAL A 28 -16.96 36.82 -7.72
N THR A 29 -17.90 37.54 -7.12
CA THR A 29 -19.29 37.13 -6.92
C THR A 29 -19.97 36.99 -8.27
N THR A 30 -20.37 35.77 -8.63
CA THR A 30 -21.38 35.56 -9.69
C THR A 30 -22.43 34.59 -9.21
N PHE A 31 -23.64 35.14 -9.17
CA PHE A 31 -24.89 34.58 -8.71
C PHE A 31 -25.21 33.19 -9.27
N PHE A 32 -25.48 32.27 -8.35
CA PHE A 32 -26.35 31.12 -8.53
C PHE A 32 -27.71 31.61 -9.08
N LYS A 33 -28.04 31.30 -10.33
CA LYS A 33 -29.39 31.45 -10.88
C LYS A 33 -29.93 30.07 -11.22
N TRP A 34 -30.72 29.57 -10.28
CA TRP A 34 -31.66 28.48 -10.45
C TRP A 34 -32.67 28.88 -11.53
N ARG A 35 -32.71 28.18 -12.66
CA ARG A 35 -33.84 28.22 -13.60
C ARG A 35 -34.51 26.86 -13.59
N THR A 36 -35.59 26.80 -12.83
CA THR A 36 -36.70 25.87 -12.99
C THR A 36 -37.28 26.01 -14.40
N ALA A 37 -37.28 24.93 -15.18
CA ALA A 37 -38.14 24.79 -16.34
C ALA A 37 -38.93 23.48 -16.17
N ALA A 38 -40.24 23.65 -16.00
CA ALA A 38 -41.24 22.62 -15.83
C ALA A 38 -41.40 21.75 -17.09
N PRO A 39 -41.89 20.50 -16.94
CA PRO A 39 -42.14 19.61 -18.06
C PRO A 39 -43.41 20.03 -18.80
N VAL A 40 -43.32 20.20 -20.12
CA VAL A 40 -44.49 20.33 -20.98
C VAL A 40 -44.89 18.92 -21.43
N LEU A 41 -46.02 18.48 -20.87
CA LEU A 41 -46.85 17.38 -21.36
C LEU A 41 -47.24 17.62 -22.82
N LEU A 42 -47.00 16.63 -23.68
CA LEU A 42 -47.71 16.53 -24.95
C LEU A 42 -48.38 15.16 -25.06
N SER A 43 -49.62 15.23 -25.52
CA SER A 43 -50.71 14.33 -25.26
C SER A 43 -50.69 13.04 -26.09
N SER A 44 -51.12 12.00 -25.40
CA SER A 44 -51.87 10.84 -25.87
C SER A 44 -52.49 10.94 -27.28
N LYS A 45 -52.11 10.02 -28.15
CA LYS A 45 -53.04 9.38 -29.09
C LYS A 45 -53.04 7.88 -28.86
N PHE A 46 -54.10 7.41 -28.21
CA PHE A 46 -54.53 6.02 -28.23
C PHE A 46 -54.70 5.56 -29.69
N ARG A 47 -54.16 4.39 -30.04
CA ARG A 47 -54.74 3.55 -31.09
C ARG A 47 -54.76 2.10 -30.63
N CYS A 48 -55.98 1.57 -30.68
CA CYS A 48 -56.38 0.26 -30.22
C CYS A 48 -55.67 -0.89 -30.95
N TRP A 49 -55.47 -1.95 -30.16
CA TRP A 49 -55.55 -3.37 -30.51
C TRP A 49 -56.29 -3.67 -31.82
N SER A 50 -55.65 -4.43 -32.71
CA SER A 50 -56.31 -5.24 -33.74
C SER A 50 -55.48 -6.49 -33.95
N ALA A 51 -56.09 -7.64 -33.68
CA ALA A 51 -55.49 -8.96 -33.88
C ALA A 51 -55.24 -9.25 -35.37
N PRO A 52 -54.21 -10.04 -35.73
CA PRO A 52 -54.00 -10.47 -37.11
C PRO A 52 -55.07 -11.49 -37.56
N PRO A 53 -55.51 -11.46 -38.83
CA PRO A 53 -56.49 -12.41 -39.37
C PRO A 53 -55.90 -13.83 -39.55
N PRO A 54 -56.74 -14.88 -39.55
CA PRO A 54 -56.31 -16.28 -39.58
C PRO A 54 -55.77 -16.71 -40.96
N ALA A 55 -54.81 -17.64 -40.92
CA ALA A 55 -54.10 -18.18 -42.07
C ALA A 55 -55.00 -19.04 -42.99
N PRO A 56 -54.74 -19.07 -44.32
CA PRO A 56 -55.40 -20.00 -45.24
C PRO A 56 -54.84 -21.44 -45.13
N PRO A 57 -55.65 -22.47 -45.50
CA PRO A 57 -55.35 -23.89 -45.31
C PRO A 57 -54.29 -24.45 -46.28
N PRO A 58 -53.69 -25.63 -45.97
CA PRO A 58 -52.47 -26.11 -46.63
C PRO A 58 -52.76 -26.83 -47.95
N ALA A 59 -51.78 -26.78 -48.87
CA ALA A 59 -51.68 -27.66 -50.04
C ALA A 59 -50.47 -28.62 -49.89
N PRO A 60 -50.48 -29.80 -50.53
CA PRO A 60 -49.72 -30.98 -50.10
C PRO A 60 -48.39 -31.20 -50.86
N GLY A 61 -47.46 -31.92 -50.21
CA GLY A 61 -46.21 -32.47 -50.79
C GLY A 61 -45.11 -31.42 -50.98
N ASP A 62 -43.84 -31.63 -50.65
CA ASP A 62 -43.07 -32.86 -50.58
C ASP A 62 -42.01 -32.81 -49.46
N SER A 63 -41.58 -34.00 -49.08
CA SER A 63 -40.51 -34.25 -48.12
C SER A 63 -39.19 -33.58 -48.50
N GLU A 64 -38.54 -32.93 -47.54
CA GLU A 64 -37.08 -33.01 -47.40
C GLU A 64 -36.66 -32.72 -45.96
N ASN A 65 -35.90 -33.67 -45.43
CA ASN A 65 -35.43 -33.77 -44.07
C ASN A 65 -34.08 -33.04 -43.98
N ALA A 66 -33.95 -32.00 -43.17
CA ALA A 66 -32.64 -31.40 -42.88
C ALA A 66 -32.62 -30.80 -41.46
N THR A 67 -32.28 -31.66 -40.51
CA THR A 67 -31.64 -31.28 -39.24
C THR A 67 -30.30 -30.60 -39.50
N VAL A 68 -30.17 -29.32 -39.14
CA VAL A 68 -28.91 -28.62 -38.81
C VAL A 68 -29.35 -27.51 -37.84
N GLY A 69 -29.08 -27.59 -36.54
CA GLY A 69 -27.75 -27.52 -35.94
C GLY A 69 -27.63 -26.15 -35.28
N GLU A 70 -27.78 -26.09 -33.96
CA GLU A 70 -27.46 -24.92 -33.14
C GLU A 70 -26.00 -24.53 -33.36
N GLU A 71 -25.76 -23.37 -33.97
CA GLU A 71 -24.52 -22.62 -33.81
C GLU A 71 -24.86 -21.17 -33.47
N LEU A 72 -25.01 -20.89 -32.17
CA LEU A 72 -24.92 -19.54 -31.64
C LEU A 72 -24.36 -19.59 -30.21
N SER A 73 -23.04 -19.81 -30.10
CA SER A 73 -22.31 -19.71 -28.84
C SER A 73 -20.92 -19.14 -29.10
N SER A 74 -20.79 -17.81 -29.01
CA SER A 74 -19.47 -17.14 -28.99
C SER A 74 -19.57 -15.66 -28.53
N SER A 75 -20.70 -14.99 -28.74
CA SER A 75 -20.78 -13.53 -28.57
C SER A 75 -21.17 -13.02 -27.16
N THR A 76 -21.52 -13.90 -26.21
CA THR A 76 -22.05 -13.48 -24.89
C THR A 76 -21.03 -13.56 -23.76
N GLU A 77 -19.97 -14.36 -23.88
CA GLU A 77 -18.98 -14.55 -22.79
C GLU A 77 -18.01 -13.37 -22.63
N GLY A 78 -17.57 -12.74 -23.72
CA GLY A 78 -16.56 -11.66 -23.67
C GLY A 78 -17.04 -10.38 -22.98
N ILE A 79 -18.31 -9.99 -23.15
CA ILE A 79 -18.87 -8.78 -22.50
C ILE A 79 -18.91 -8.95 -20.98
N SER A 80 -19.18 -10.17 -20.50
CA SER A 80 -19.19 -10.47 -19.06
C SER A 80 -17.78 -10.39 -18.46
N ALA A 81 -16.79 -11.01 -19.11
CA ALA A 81 -15.41 -11.05 -18.61
C ALA A 81 -14.79 -9.64 -18.45
N TYR A 82 -14.95 -8.76 -19.44
CA TYR A 82 -14.39 -7.40 -19.35
C TYR A 82 -15.11 -6.51 -18.34
N SER A 83 -16.41 -6.72 -18.13
CA SER A 83 -17.16 -6.05 -17.07
C SER A 83 -16.66 -6.45 -15.68
N TRP A 84 -16.31 -7.74 -15.49
CA TRP A 84 -15.67 -8.22 -14.26
C TRP A 84 -14.27 -7.62 -14.09
N CYS A 85 -13.46 -7.56 -15.15
CA CYS A 85 -12.16 -6.90 -15.10
C CYS A 85 -12.28 -5.42 -14.71
N ALA A 86 -13.29 -4.70 -15.22
CA ALA A 86 -13.57 -3.33 -14.84
C ALA A 86 -13.95 -3.20 -13.35
N GLY A 87 -14.81 -4.09 -12.86
CA GLY A 87 -15.25 -4.12 -11.46
C GLY A 87 -14.12 -4.43 -10.48
N LEU A 88 -13.35 -5.51 -10.75
CA LEU A 88 -12.21 -5.91 -9.92
C LEU A 88 -11.07 -4.88 -9.98
N GLY A 89 -10.80 -4.31 -11.16
CA GLY A 89 -9.86 -3.21 -11.32
C GLY A 89 -10.28 -1.98 -10.51
N GLY A 90 -11.57 -1.61 -10.55
CA GLY A 90 -12.10 -0.51 -9.75
C GLY A 90 -11.99 -0.75 -8.23
N LEU A 91 -12.23 -1.99 -7.79
CA LEU A 91 -12.10 -2.37 -6.39
C LEU A 91 -10.64 -2.28 -5.91
N GLY A 92 -9.69 -2.80 -6.70
CA GLY A 92 -8.26 -2.68 -6.40
C GLY A 92 -7.77 -1.23 -6.45
N PHE A 93 -8.34 -0.39 -7.32
CA PHE A 93 -8.05 1.05 -7.33
C PHE A 93 -8.47 1.73 -6.02
N VAL A 94 -9.67 1.44 -5.52
CA VAL A 94 -10.15 2.00 -4.23
C VAL A 94 -9.27 1.55 -3.07
N GLU A 95 -8.94 0.25 -3.01
CA GLU A 95 -8.03 -0.30 -2.01
C GLU A 95 -6.66 0.42 -2.01
N THR A 96 -6.04 0.50 -3.19
CA THR A 96 -4.70 1.08 -3.32
C THR A 96 -4.68 2.60 -3.16
N CYS A 97 -5.77 3.30 -3.50
CA CYS A 97 -5.97 4.70 -3.13
C CYS A 97 -6.02 4.89 -1.61
N TYR A 98 -6.74 4.04 -0.89
CA TYR A 98 -6.81 4.09 0.58
C TYR A 98 -5.42 3.91 1.20
N LEU A 99 -4.67 2.88 0.78
CA LEU A 99 -3.32 2.64 1.28
C LEU A 99 -2.33 3.76 0.90
N SER A 100 -2.46 4.32 -0.31
CA SER A 100 -1.67 5.47 -0.73
C SER A 100 -1.95 6.69 0.14
N PHE A 101 -3.22 6.95 0.47
CA PHE A 101 -3.60 8.04 1.35
C PHE A 101 -2.98 7.87 2.74
N LEU A 102 -3.11 6.68 3.33
CA LEU A 102 -2.51 6.38 4.64
C LEU A 102 -1.00 6.61 4.66
N LYS A 103 -0.29 6.15 3.62
CA LYS A 103 1.17 6.31 3.51
C LYS A 103 1.60 7.76 3.33
N LEU A 104 0.79 8.57 2.65
CA LEU A 104 1.07 10.01 2.45
C LEU A 104 0.71 10.87 3.66
N THR A 105 -0.19 10.40 4.53
CA THR A 105 -0.62 11.12 5.73
C THR A 105 -0.01 10.56 7.02
N ASP A 106 0.97 9.65 6.93
CA ASP A 106 1.58 8.94 8.06
C ASP A 106 0.54 8.40 9.06
N SER A 107 -0.56 7.86 8.51
CA SER A 107 -1.69 7.39 9.30
C SER A 107 -1.67 5.87 9.42
N LYS A 108 -1.89 5.36 10.63
CA LYS A 108 -1.91 3.91 10.89
C LYS A 108 -3.05 3.22 10.13
N ALA A 109 -2.76 2.09 9.49
CA ALA A 109 -3.77 1.28 8.82
C ALA A 109 -4.69 0.57 9.82
N PHE A 110 -5.98 0.48 9.49
CA PHE A 110 -6.92 -0.27 10.31
C PHE A 110 -6.78 -1.78 10.06
N CYS A 111 -6.35 -2.52 11.08
CA CYS A 111 -6.08 -3.95 10.95
C CYS A 111 -7.07 -4.74 11.80
N PRO A 112 -8.11 -5.35 11.21
CA PRO A 112 -9.19 -5.99 11.97
C PRO A 112 -8.75 -7.29 12.66
N VAL A 113 -7.61 -7.86 12.25
CA VAL A 113 -7.04 -9.07 12.86
C VAL A 113 -5.96 -8.60 13.82
N GLY A 114 -6.27 -8.60 15.13
CA GLY A 114 -5.39 -8.08 16.17
C GLY A 114 -3.99 -8.71 16.14
N GLY A 115 -2.97 -7.86 16.09
CA GLY A 115 -1.56 -8.20 15.93
C GLY A 115 -0.92 -7.28 14.88
N GLY A 116 0.06 -6.47 15.28
CA GLY A 116 0.63 -5.34 14.52
C GLY A 116 1.19 -5.60 13.11
N GLY A 117 1.06 -6.81 12.55
CA GLY A 117 1.75 -7.24 11.34
C GLY A 117 1.38 -6.51 10.04
N CYS A 118 0.21 -5.85 9.95
CA CYS A 118 -0.12 -5.07 8.75
C CYS A 118 0.64 -3.74 8.70
N GLY A 119 0.80 -3.07 9.84
CA GLY A 119 1.57 -1.84 9.96
C GLY A 119 3.03 -2.09 9.62
N ASP A 120 3.62 -3.13 10.24
CA ASP A 120 4.99 -3.55 9.99
C ASP A 120 5.27 -3.81 8.50
N VAL A 121 4.32 -4.46 7.80
CA VAL A 121 4.45 -4.72 6.35
C VAL A 121 4.33 -3.43 5.53
N LEU A 122 3.36 -2.57 5.85
CA LEU A 122 3.11 -1.31 5.12
C LEU A 122 4.18 -0.23 5.40
N ASP A 123 4.88 -0.33 6.53
CA ASP A 123 5.95 0.57 6.93
C ASP A 123 7.36 0.03 6.69
N SER A 124 7.49 -1.25 6.31
CA SER A 124 8.75 -1.83 5.88
C SER A 124 9.34 -1.20 4.61
N ASP A 125 10.65 -1.40 4.40
CA ASP A 125 11.34 -1.04 3.16
C ASP A 125 10.76 -1.73 1.92
N TYR A 126 10.02 -2.84 2.09
CA TYR A 126 9.33 -3.52 1.00
C TYR A 126 8.05 -2.80 0.54
N ALA A 127 7.58 -1.80 1.29
CA ALA A 127 6.46 -0.96 0.89
C ALA A 127 6.86 0.15 -0.11
N VAL A 128 8.14 0.24 -0.48
CA VAL A 128 8.68 1.25 -1.39
C VAL A 128 9.46 0.57 -2.51
N VAL A 129 9.14 0.91 -3.77
CA VAL A 129 9.81 0.41 -4.97
C VAL A 129 10.38 1.62 -5.71
N PHE A 130 11.70 1.62 -5.99
CA PHE A 130 12.40 2.77 -6.58
C PHE A 130 12.11 4.13 -5.90
N GLY A 131 11.93 4.14 -4.58
CA GLY A 131 11.63 5.36 -3.81
C GLY A 131 10.16 5.82 -3.85
N ILE A 132 9.29 5.10 -4.57
CA ILE A 132 7.87 5.39 -4.69
C ILE A 132 7.06 4.36 -3.88
N PRO A 133 6.09 4.78 -3.05
CA PRO A 133 5.20 3.87 -2.34
C PRO A 133 4.54 2.84 -3.27
N LEU A 134 4.64 1.56 -2.91
CA LEU A 134 4.04 0.45 -3.64
C LEU A 134 2.52 0.63 -3.91
N PRO A 135 1.71 1.17 -2.98
CA PRO A 135 0.30 1.45 -3.24
C PRO A 135 0.04 2.36 -4.44
N LEU A 136 0.97 3.28 -4.78
CA LEU A 136 0.81 4.14 -5.96
C LEU A 136 0.96 3.37 -7.27
N TYR A 137 1.87 2.39 -7.32
CA TYR A 137 1.96 1.49 -8.48
C TYR A 137 0.68 0.67 -8.63
N GLY A 138 0.13 0.18 -7.51
CA GLY A 138 -1.15 -0.52 -7.48
C GLY A 138 -2.29 0.37 -8.01
N MET A 139 -2.37 1.61 -7.56
CA MET A 139 -3.38 2.58 -8.01
C MET A 139 -3.32 2.80 -9.52
N ILE A 140 -2.12 2.99 -10.09
CA ILE A 140 -1.96 3.16 -11.54
C ILE A 140 -2.34 1.87 -12.27
N ALA A 141 -1.87 0.71 -11.83
CA ALA A 141 -2.10 -0.57 -12.50
C ALA A 141 -3.58 -0.98 -12.48
N TYR A 142 -4.23 -0.93 -11.31
CA TYR A 142 -5.65 -1.25 -11.17
C TYR A 142 -6.55 -0.24 -11.91
N GLY A 143 -6.22 1.05 -11.84
CA GLY A 143 -6.93 2.08 -12.61
C GLY A 143 -6.81 1.84 -14.11
N PHE A 144 -5.64 1.46 -14.60
CA PHE A 144 -5.42 1.17 -16.01
C PHE A 144 -6.20 -0.08 -16.46
N VAL A 145 -6.18 -1.16 -15.68
CA VAL A 145 -7.00 -2.36 -15.95
C VAL A 145 -8.49 -2.02 -15.97
N ALA A 146 -8.96 -1.19 -15.03
CA ALA A 146 -10.35 -0.76 -15.00
C ALA A 146 -10.75 0.02 -16.27
N LEU A 147 -9.88 0.91 -16.75
CA LEU A 147 -10.09 1.66 -17.99
C LEU A 147 -10.11 0.75 -19.23
N LEU A 148 -9.18 -0.21 -19.33
CA LEU A 148 -9.16 -1.18 -20.43
C LEU A 148 -10.41 -2.07 -20.43
N GLY A 149 -10.84 -2.54 -19.26
CA GLY A 149 -12.07 -3.34 -19.10
C GLY A 149 -13.33 -2.56 -19.49
N LEU A 150 -13.43 -1.29 -19.08
CA LEU A 150 -14.51 -0.39 -19.50
C LEU A 150 -14.51 -0.14 -21.00
N GLN A 151 -13.31 -0.06 -21.60
CA GLN A 151 -13.18 0.17 -23.03
C GLN A 151 -13.64 -1.02 -23.86
N LEU A 152 -13.24 -2.22 -23.47
CA LEU A 152 -13.69 -3.46 -24.10
C LEU A 152 -15.19 -3.72 -23.86
N SER A 153 -15.75 -3.18 -22.78
CA SER A 153 -17.20 -3.23 -22.49
C SER A 153 -18.04 -2.21 -23.29
N GLY A 154 -17.43 -1.47 -24.24
CA GLY A 154 -18.15 -0.62 -25.19
C GLY A 154 -18.02 0.90 -24.95
N LYS A 155 -17.23 1.36 -23.99
CA LYS A 155 -16.91 2.80 -23.83
C LYS A 155 -15.65 3.17 -24.62
N ARG A 156 -15.73 4.00 -25.66
CA ARG A 156 -14.51 4.43 -26.37
C ARG A 156 -13.71 5.46 -25.57
N ILE A 157 -12.72 4.99 -24.81
CA ILE A 157 -11.80 5.84 -24.01
C ILE A 157 -10.51 6.16 -24.80
N PHE A 158 -9.89 5.16 -25.43
CA PHE A 158 -8.70 5.31 -26.28
C PHE A 158 -9.08 5.18 -27.78
N PRO A 159 -9.40 6.29 -28.48
CA PRO A 159 -9.70 6.26 -29.90
C PRO A 159 -8.42 6.01 -30.71
N GLY A 160 -8.26 4.82 -31.28
CA GLY A 160 -7.15 4.50 -32.19
C GLY A 160 -6.49 3.12 -31.99
N LEU A 161 -6.78 2.43 -30.88
CA LEU A 161 -6.28 1.07 -30.63
C LEU A 161 -7.26 0.02 -31.15
N SER A 162 -6.74 -1.05 -31.78
CA SER A 162 -7.57 -2.18 -32.17
C SER A 162 -7.99 -2.99 -30.94
N GLU A 163 -9.10 -3.73 -31.05
CA GLU A 163 -9.57 -4.58 -29.94
C GLU A 163 -8.53 -5.65 -29.54
N ALA A 164 -7.81 -6.21 -30.52
CA ALA A 164 -6.74 -7.16 -30.29
C ALA A 164 -5.57 -6.54 -29.50
N ASP A 165 -5.19 -5.29 -29.80
CA ASP A 165 -4.12 -4.59 -29.09
C ASP A 165 -4.51 -4.31 -27.63
N ILE A 166 -5.77 -3.93 -27.39
CA ILE A 166 -6.30 -3.65 -26.06
C ILE A 166 -6.35 -4.93 -25.23
N ARG A 167 -6.85 -6.03 -25.82
CA ARG A 167 -6.85 -7.34 -25.17
C ARG A 167 -5.41 -7.76 -24.83
N LEU A 168 -4.46 -7.63 -25.76
CA LEU A 168 -3.06 -8.04 -25.53
C LEU A 168 -2.41 -7.20 -24.43
N THR A 169 -2.71 -5.90 -24.42
CA THR A 169 -2.28 -4.98 -23.36
C THR A 169 -2.86 -5.40 -22.01
N LEU A 170 -4.15 -5.74 -21.95
CA LEU A 170 -4.81 -6.21 -20.73
C LEU A 170 -4.17 -7.51 -20.22
N LEU A 171 -3.85 -8.45 -21.11
CA LEU A 171 -3.13 -9.68 -20.74
C LEU A 171 -1.73 -9.36 -20.18
N GLY A 172 -0.95 -8.51 -20.84
CA GLY A 172 0.37 -8.09 -20.35
C GLY A 172 0.32 -7.40 -18.99
N CYS A 173 -0.66 -6.50 -18.78
CA CYS A 173 -0.85 -5.81 -17.50
C CYS A 173 -1.24 -6.78 -16.38
N THR A 174 -2.21 -7.68 -16.62
CA THR A 174 -2.66 -8.63 -15.59
C THR A 174 -1.58 -9.67 -15.27
N THR A 175 -0.80 -10.13 -16.24
CA THR A 175 0.40 -10.97 -15.98
C THR A 175 1.43 -10.24 -15.12
N THR A 176 1.70 -8.97 -15.43
CA THR A 176 2.63 -8.13 -14.67
C THR A 176 2.19 -7.99 -13.22
N MET A 177 0.90 -7.68 -13.01
CA MET A 177 0.31 -7.53 -11.68
C MET A 177 0.32 -8.84 -10.89
N ALA A 178 -0.04 -9.97 -11.51
CA ALA A 178 0.02 -11.28 -10.86
C ALA A 178 1.45 -11.69 -10.51
N THR A 179 2.42 -11.42 -11.39
CA THR A 179 3.85 -11.68 -11.13
C THR A 179 4.36 -10.85 -9.97
N ALA A 180 4.09 -9.55 -9.96
CA ALA A 180 4.50 -8.66 -8.88
C ALA A 180 3.86 -9.08 -7.55
N SER A 181 2.57 -9.43 -7.56
CA SER A 181 1.86 -9.91 -6.37
C SER A 181 2.44 -11.22 -5.84
N ALA A 182 2.72 -12.19 -6.71
CA ALA A 182 3.39 -13.44 -6.32
C ALA A 182 4.77 -13.18 -5.68
N TYR A 183 5.53 -12.22 -6.24
CA TYR A 183 6.83 -11.82 -5.70
C TYR A 183 6.72 -11.17 -4.31
N PHE A 184 5.72 -10.30 -4.09
CA PHE A 184 5.48 -9.71 -2.78
C PHE A 184 5.00 -10.73 -1.74
N LEU A 185 4.17 -11.70 -2.13
CA LEU A 185 3.80 -12.81 -1.25
C LEU A 185 5.02 -13.68 -0.89
N TYR A 186 5.93 -13.90 -1.84
CA TYR A 186 7.19 -14.59 -1.58
C TYR A 186 8.04 -13.84 -0.55
N ILE A 187 8.17 -12.51 -0.67
CA ILE A 187 8.86 -11.68 0.34
C ILE A 187 8.16 -11.76 1.69
N LEU A 188 6.83 -11.60 1.73
CA LEU A 188 6.05 -11.66 2.96
C LEU A 188 6.28 -12.98 3.72
N SER A 189 6.30 -14.09 2.98
CA SER A 189 6.52 -15.42 3.56
C SER A 189 7.95 -15.68 4.01
N THR A 190 8.96 -15.11 3.34
CA THR A 190 10.37 -15.48 3.55
C THR A 190 11.17 -14.45 4.34
N LYS A 191 10.79 -13.17 4.30
CA LYS A 191 11.52 -12.06 4.91
C LYS A 191 10.82 -11.44 6.12
N LEU A 192 9.49 -11.54 6.19
CA LEU A 192 8.67 -10.89 7.22
C LEU A 192 8.01 -11.90 8.17
N SER A 193 8.69 -13.03 8.41
CA SER A 193 8.27 -14.11 9.34
C SER A 193 6.84 -14.63 9.18
N GLY A 194 6.21 -14.42 8.02
CA GLY A 194 4.84 -14.86 7.77
C GLY A 194 3.75 -13.99 8.40
N ALA A 195 4.03 -12.71 8.68
CA ALA A 195 3.00 -11.75 9.11
C ALA A 195 1.82 -11.75 8.12
N LEU A 196 0.59 -11.86 8.64
CA LEU A 196 -0.62 -11.80 7.83
C LEU A 196 -1.00 -10.34 7.59
N CYS A 197 -0.86 -9.87 6.36
CA CYS A 197 -1.35 -8.57 5.93
C CYS A 197 -2.64 -8.74 5.10
N PRO A 198 -3.85 -8.56 5.68
CA PRO A 198 -5.12 -8.65 4.97
C PRO A 198 -5.17 -7.83 3.67
N TYR A 199 -4.58 -6.64 3.65
CA TYR A 199 -4.53 -5.81 2.45
C TYR A 199 -3.68 -6.45 1.34
N CYS A 200 -2.47 -6.91 1.65
CA CYS A 200 -1.63 -7.60 0.67
C CYS A 200 -2.29 -8.88 0.14
N LEU A 201 -2.96 -9.65 1.01
CA LEU A 201 -3.68 -10.86 0.62
C LEU A 201 -4.90 -10.53 -0.27
N PHE A 202 -5.66 -9.49 0.08
CA PHE A 202 -6.80 -9.05 -0.71
C PHE A 202 -6.36 -8.57 -2.11
N SER A 203 -5.34 -7.72 -2.17
CA SER A 203 -4.74 -7.30 -3.44
C SER A 203 -4.20 -8.49 -4.25
N ALA A 204 -3.61 -9.51 -3.60
CA ALA A 204 -3.17 -10.70 -4.31
C ALA A 204 -4.32 -11.49 -4.93
N VAL A 205 -5.42 -11.68 -4.18
CA VAL A 205 -6.63 -12.31 -4.69
C VAL A 205 -7.18 -11.55 -5.90
N LEU A 206 -7.18 -10.22 -5.86
CA LEU A 206 -7.61 -9.39 -7.00
C LEU A 206 -6.70 -9.59 -8.23
N CYS A 207 -5.38 -9.52 -8.06
CA CYS A 207 -4.41 -9.74 -9.14
C CYS A 207 -4.56 -11.12 -9.81
N PHE A 208 -4.64 -12.19 -9.01
CA PHE A 208 -4.79 -13.54 -9.55
C PHE A 208 -6.17 -13.76 -10.20
N SER A 209 -7.23 -13.17 -9.65
CA SER A 209 -8.57 -13.23 -10.25
C SER A 209 -8.61 -12.54 -11.62
N LEU A 210 -8.03 -11.34 -11.73
CA LEU A 210 -7.91 -10.60 -12.99
C LEU A 210 -7.11 -11.38 -14.03
N PHE A 211 -5.98 -11.96 -13.63
CA PHE A 211 -5.16 -12.79 -14.51
C PHE A 211 -5.92 -14.03 -14.99
N PHE A 212 -6.60 -14.75 -14.09
CA PHE A 212 -7.36 -15.95 -14.44
C PHE A 212 -8.52 -15.65 -15.41
N ILE A 213 -9.27 -14.56 -15.16
CA ILE A 213 -10.34 -14.11 -16.07
C ILE A 213 -9.76 -13.81 -17.46
N THR A 214 -8.65 -13.06 -17.51
CA THR A 214 -8.03 -12.67 -18.78
C THR A 214 -7.47 -13.87 -19.55
N VAL A 215 -6.84 -14.83 -18.86
CA VAL A 215 -6.34 -16.08 -19.47
C VAL A 215 -7.48 -16.93 -20.01
N LYS A 216 -8.60 -17.05 -19.28
CA LYS A 216 -9.77 -17.82 -19.74
C LYS A 216 -10.37 -17.21 -21.02
N ASP A 217 -10.39 -15.88 -21.12
CA ASP A 217 -10.95 -15.15 -22.27
C ASP A 217 -10.09 -15.25 -23.54
N PHE A 218 -8.75 -15.33 -23.39
CA PHE A 218 -7.82 -15.38 -24.52
C PHE A 218 -7.78 -16.71 -25.28
N GLY A 219 -8.18 -17.82 -24.65
CA GLY A 219 -8.13 -19.14 -25.26
C GLY A 219 -6.71 -19.72 -25.41
N PHE A 220 -6.59 -21.04 -25.32
CA PHE A 220 -5.29 -21.73 -25.22
C PHE A 220 -4.39 -21.56 -26.46
N GLN A 221 -4.99 -21.46 -27.66
CA GLN A 221 -4.27 -21.33 -28.93
C GLN A 221 -3.58 -19.96 -29.08
N GLU A 222 -4.23 -18.87 -28.69
CA GLU A 222 -3.60 -17.55 -28.74
C GLU A 222 -2.54 -17.38 -27.64
N ILE A 223 -2.76 -17.97 -26.46
CA ILE A 223 -1.77 -17.95 -25.38
C ILE A 223 -0.46 -18.59 -25.83
N GLN A 224 -0.51 -19.72 -26.55
CA GLN A 224 0.70 -20.37 -27.07
C GLN A 224 1.50 -19.47 -28.01
N LYS A 225 0.83 -18.60 -28.78
CA LYS A 225 1.48 -17.65 -29.68
C LYS A 225 2.24 -16.56 -28.93
N PHE A 226 1.75 -16.15 -27.76
CA PHE A 226 2.31 -15.04 -26.98
C PHE A 226 3.03 -15.46 -25.69
N VAL A 227 3.14 -16.77 -25.44
CA VAL A 227 3.77 -17.32 -24.22
C VAL A 227 5.20 -16.82 -24.03
N GLY A 228 5.98 -16.71 -25.12
CA GLY A 228 7.36 -16.20 -25.06
C GLY A 228 7.42 -14.76 -24.57
N ILE A 229 6.47 -13.92 -25.00
CA ILE A 229 6.39 -12.52 -24.56
C ILE A 229 5.96 -12.46 -23.09
N GLN A 230 4.99 -13.28 -22.66
CA GLN A 230 4.56 -13.30 -21.26
C GLN A 230 5.65 -13.80 -20.31
N LEU A 231 6.43 -14.80 -20.72
CA LEU A 231 7.60 -15.26 -19.95
C LEU A 231 8.69 -14.19 -19.88
N ALA A 232 8.92 -13.47 -20.98
CA ALA A 232 9.85 -12.34 -20.99
C ALA A 232 9.38 -11.21 -20.04
N ILE A 233 8.10 -10.83 -20.08
CA ILE A 233 7.50 -9.85 -19.15
C ILE A 233 7.69 -10.31 -17.71
N THR A 234 7.35 -11.57 -17.41
CA THR A 234 7.51 -12.17 -16.07
C THR A 234 8.96 -12.08 -15.61
N GLY A 235 9.91 -12.49 -16.45
CA GLY A 235 11.34 -12.42 -16.15
C GLY A 235 11.83 -10.99 -15.93
N ILE A 236 11.38 -10.03 -16.74
CA ILE A 236 11.70 -8.61 -16.59
C ILE A 236 11.15 -8.05 -15.29
N VAL A 237 9.90 -8.35 -14.94
CA VAL A 237 9.26 -7.89 -13.71
C VAL A 237 9.97 -8.45 -12.49
N VAL A 238 10.26 -9.75 -12.48
CA VAL A 238 11.04 -10.37 -11.40
C VAL A 238 12.43 -9.75 -11.32
N ALA A 239 13.15 -9.60 -12.43
CA ALA A 239 14.47 -8.98 -12.42
C ALA A 239 14.43 -7.52 -11.95
N ALA A 240 13.42 -6.74 -12.35
CA ALA A 240 13.26 -5.34 -11.95
C ALA A 240 12.94 -5.22 -10.45
N LEU A 241 12.03 -6.04 -9.93
CA LEU A 241 11.71 -6.07 -8.50
C LEU A 241 12.90 -6.58 -7.69
N SER A 242 13.54 -7.67 -8.12
CA SER A 242 14.76 -8.16 -7.49
C SER A 242 15.86 -7.11 -7.50
N ASN A 243 16.05 -6.39 -8.60
CA ASN A 243 17.01 -5.29 -8.66
C ASN A 243 16.61 -4.13 -7.73
N SER A 244 15.32 -3.77 -7.68
CA SER A 244 14.84 -2.71 -6.77
C SER A 244 15.09 -3.07 -5.32
N TYR A 245 14.79 -4.30 -4.91
CA TYR A 245 14.96 -4.72 -3.52
C TYR A 245 16.37 -5.17 -3.18
N SER A 246 17.14 -5.69 -4.14
CA SER A 246 18.58 -5.87 -3.96
C SER A 246 19.29 -4.52 -3.91
N THR A 247 18.73 -3.49 -4.54
CA THR A 247 19.25 -2.11 -4.48
C THR A 247 18.79 -1.37 -3.24
N ALA A 248 17.58 -1.59 -2.74
CA ALA A 248 17.18 -1.17 -1.39
C ALA A 248 18.08 -1.84 -0.34
N GLN A 249 18.35 -3.14 -0.54
CA GLN A 249 19.36 -3.85 0.23
C GLN A 249 20.77 -3.28 -0.01
N SER A 250 21.12 -2.76 -1.21
CA SER A 250 22.45 -2.19 -1.51
C SER A 250 22.62 -0.68 -1.24
N GLN A 251 21.55 0.04 -0.97
CA GLN A 251 21.57 1.34 -0.29
C GLN A 251 21.82 1.12 1.22
N LEU A 252 21.49 -0.06 1.74
CA LEU A 252 21.99 -0.59 3.02
C LEU A 252 23.37 -1.30 2.89
N LEU A 253 23.67 -1.87 1.73
CA LEU A 253 24.89 -2.64 1.40
C LEU A 253 25.54 -2.08 0.13
N GLY A 254 26.19 -0.93 0.22
CA GLY A 254 27.13 -0.53 -0.82
C GLY A 254 28.20 -1.62 -1.02
N PRO A 255 29.00 -1.61 -2.10
CA PRO A 255 30.04 -2.62 -2.34
C PRO A 255 31.19 -2.63 -1.31
N GLY A 256 31.05 -1.88 -0.21
CA GLY A 256 31.83 -2.02 1.01
C GLY A 256 30.90 -2.48 2.12
N GLU A 257 31.07 -3.73 2.52
CA GLU A 257 31.01 -4.21 3.91
C GLU A 257 30.40 -3.20 4.90
N VAL A 258 29.11 -3.37 5.26
CA VAL A 258 28.36 -2.51 6.19
C VAL A 258 29.17 -2.29 7.44
N ASP A 259 29.71 -1.08 7.62
CA ASP A 259 30.42 -0.66 8.83
C ASP A 259 29.64 0.51 9.47
N LEU A 260 28.53 0.19 10.13
CA LEU A 260 27.71 1.16 10.85
C LEU A 260 28.35 1.45 12.20
N LEU A 261 28.77 2.69 12.41
CA LEU A 261 29.16 3.16 13.73
C LEU A 261 27.90 3.42 14.58
N PRO A 262 27.95 3.17 15.90
CA PRO A 262 26.86 3.51 16.81
C PRO A 262 26.51 4.99 16.72
N PHE A 263 25.22 5.29 16.69
CA PHE A 263 24.69 6.65 16.83
C PHE A 263 23.57 6.65 17.86
N GLU A 264 23.40 7.76 18.56
CA GLU A 264 22.30 7.92 19.52
C GLU A 264 21.04 8.41 18.81
N THR A 265 19.93 7.70 19.03
CA THR A 265 18.59 8.13 18.62
C THR A 265 18.02 9.09 19.65
N GLU A 266 17.66 10.31 19.25
CA GLU A 266 17.07 11.30 20.15
C GLU A 266 15.61 10.94 20.51
N ILE A 267 15.32 10.86 21.80
CA ILE A 267 13.96 10.71 22.31
C ILE A 267 13.35 12.10 22.45
N THR A 268 12.38 12.45 21.60
CA THR A 268 11.79 13.80 21.55
C THR A 268 10.51 13.92 22.38
N THR A 269 9.92 12.78 22.73
CA THR A 269 8.67 12.65 23.48
C THR A 269 8.88 12.83 24.99
N LYS A 270 7.89 13.45 25.64
CA LYS A 270 7.85 13.58 27.10
C LYS A 270 7.23 12.33 27.73
N SER A 271 7.82 11.86 28.83
CA SER A 271 7.26 10.73 29.57
C SER A 271 5.99 11.10 30.30
N THR A 272 5.01 10.20 30.27
CA THR A 272 3.80 10.31 31.09
C THR A 272 4.05 9.80 32.51
N PRO A 273 3.25 10.19 33.51
CA PRO A 273 3.32 9.63 34.86
C PRO A 273 3.20 8.10 34.87
N PHE A 274 2.38 7.56 33.96
CA PHE A 274 2.25 6.12 33.74
C PHE A 274 3.55 5.49 33.24
N ALA A 275 4.15 6.04 32.18
CA ALA A 275 5.40 5.54 31.62
C ALA A 275 6.54 5.55 32.66
N ILE A 276 6.67 6.62 33.45
CA ILE A 276 7.68 6.72 34.52
C ILE A 276 7.46 5.64 35.58
N SER A 277 6.21 5.46 36.03
CA SER A 277 5.88 4.48 37.07
C SER A 277 6.08 3.04 36.58
N LEU A 278 5.68 2.76 35.34
CA LEU A 278 5.90 1.48 34.68
C LEU A 278 7.40 1.19 34.51
N ALA A 279 8.19 2.16 34.06
CA ALA A 279 9.63 1.99 33.89
C ALA A 279 10.33 1.66 35.23
N LYS A 280 9.94 2.32 36.32
CA LYS A 280 10.43 2.00 37.67
C LYS A 280 10.06 0.56 38.08
N HIS A 281 8.84 0.13 37.78
CA HIS A 281 8.41 -1.24 38.08
C HIS A 281 9.19 -2.26 37.29
N LEU A 282 9.31 -2.07 35.97
CA LEU A 282 10.07 -2.93 35.06
C LEU A 282 11.53 -3.07 35.52
N HIS A 283 12.18 -1.95 35.86
CA HIS A 283 13.53 -1.95 36.44
C HIS A 283 13.59 -2.74 37.76
N SER A 284 12.62 -2.54 38.66
CA SER A 284 12.63 -3.23 39.96
C SER A 284 12.47 -4.74 39.88
N ILE A 285 11.82 -5.25 38.83
CA ILE A 285 11.68 -6.70 38.58
C ILE A 285 12.75 -7.25 37.65
N GLY A 286 13.72 -6.43 37.22
CA GLY A 286 14.80 -6.80 36.32
C GLY A 286 14.36 -7.10 34.89
N ALA A 287 13.25 -6.51 34.44
CA ALA A 287 12.80 -6.62 33.06
C ALA A 287 13.74 -5.84 32.13
N ARG A 288 14.14 -6.46 31.01
CA ARG A 288 15.10 -5.87 30.07
C ARG A 288 14.51 -5.75 28.67
N MET A 289 14.83 -4.64 28.02
CA MET A 289 14.57 -4.42 26.59
C MET A 289 15.86 -4.60 25.81
N TYR A 290 15.91 -5.58 24.93
CA TYR A 290 17.02 -5.83 24.02
C TYR A 290 16.73 -5.16 22.69
N GLY A 291 17.67 -4.37 22.19
CA GLY A 291 17.50 -3.64 20.94
C GLY A 291 18.82 -3.36 20.24
N ALA A 292 18.71 -2.63 19.14
CA ALA A 292 19.83 -2.17 18.36
C ALA A 292 19.70 -0.66 18.07
N PHE A 293 20.82 0.07 18.00
CA PHE A 293 20.79 1.52 17.77
C PHE A 293 20.15 1.93 16.43
N TRP A 294 20.20 1.06 15.41
CA TRP A 294 19.62 1.31 14.09
C TRP A 294 18.19 0.78 13.92
N CYS A 295 17.60 0.22 14.96
CA CYS A 295 16.29 -0.42 14.90
C CYS A 295 15.17 0.63 15.07
N SER A 296 14.35 0.82 14.04
CA SER A 296 13.22 1.77 14.04
C SER A 296 12.22 1.47 15.15
N HIS A 297 11.75 0.23 15.25
CA HIS A 297 10.81 -0.21 16.31
C HIS A 297 11.39 -0.08 17.72
N CYS A 298 12.71 -0.19 17.86
CA CYS A 298 13.37 0.05 19.13
C CYS A 298 13.31 1.53 19.50
N ASN A 299 13.46 2.43 18.52
CA ASN A 299 13.28 3.85 18.72
C ASN A 299 11.81 4.20 19.01
N GLU A 300 10.84 3.62 18.29
CA GLU A 300 9.41 3.82 18.52
C GLU A 300 9.00 3.40 19.94
N GLN A 301 9.42 2.23 20.40
CA GLN A 301 9.25 1.79 21.79
C GLN A 301 9.88 2.79 22.79
N LYS A 302 11.08 3.32 22.50
CA LYS A 302 11.73 4.36 23.32
C LYS A 302 10.89 5.65 23.36
N GLN A 303 10.29 6.05 22.24
CA GLN A 303 9.39 7.22 22.17
C GLN A 303 8.11 7.01 22.99
N MET A 304 7.56 5.78 23.08
CA MET A 304 6.39 5.55 23.92
C MET A 304 6.67 5.82 25.41
N PHE A 305 7.85 5.42 25.89
CA PHE A 305 8.27 5.71 27.25
C PHE A 305 8.64 7.18 27.45
N GLY A 306 9.26 7.80 26.45
CA GLY A 306 9.73 9.18 26.51
C GLY A 306 11.01 9.38 27.34
N GLN A 307 11.50 10.62 27.36
CA GLN A 307 12.84 10.97 27.86
C GLN A 307 13.16 10.58 29.31
N GLU A 308 12.20 10.71 30.23
CA GLU A 308 12.46 10.46 31.65
C GLU A 308 12.35 8.97 31.99
N ALA A 309 11.34 8.30 31.47
CA ALA A 309 11.11 6.89 31.73
C ALA A 309 12.18 6.01 31.04
N MET A 310 12.64 6.36 29.84
CA MET A 310 13.71 5.59 29.17
C MET A 310 15.07 5.67 29.87
N LYS A 311 15.31 6.67 30.73
CA LYS A 311 16.49 6.68 31.60
C LYS A 311 16.43 5.64 32.72
N ILE A 312 15.25 5.07 32.96
CA ILE A 312 14.97 4.10 34.02
C ILE A 312 14.86 2.68 33.44
N VAL A 313 14.35 2.53 32.22
CA VAL A 313 14.24 1.23 31.55
C VAL A 313 15.63 0.60 31.35
N ASP A 314 15.77 -0.67 31.72
CA ASP A 314 16.99 -1.44 31.48
C ASP A 314 17.08 -1.85 30.00
N TYR A 315 17.60 -0.95 29.18
CA TYR A 315 17.89 -1.19 27.78
C TYR A 315 19.27 -1.83 27.59
N VAL A 316 19.32 -2.93 26.81
CA VAL A 316 20.55 -3.61 26.41
C VAL A 316 20.79 -3.35 24.93
N GLU A 317 21.85 -2.60 24.63
CA GLU A 317 22.33 -2.40 23.27
C GLU A 317 23.06 -3.66 22.80
N CYS A 318 22.51 -4.32 21.78
CA CYS A 318 23.07 -5.57 21.29
C CYS A 318 24.27 -5.40 20.36
N PHE A 319 24.55 -4.18 19.91
CA PHE A 319 25.69 -3.90 19.03
C PHE A 319 26.37 -2.59 19.44
N PRO A 320 26.96 -2.56 20.66
CA PRO A 320 27.56 -1.35 21.20
C PRO A 320 28.76 -0.87 20.39
N ASP A 321 29.44 -1.78 19.68
CA ASP A 321 30.58 -1.46 18.82
C ASP A 321 30.17 -1.16 17.37
N GLY A 322 28.88 -1.19 17.04
CA GLY A 322 28.40 -1.04 15.67
C GLY A 322 28.22 -2.36 14.92
N VAL A 323 27.85 -2.26 13.65
CA VAL A 323 27.67 -3.43 12.76
C VAL A 323 28.76 -3.42 11.71
N GLY A 324 29.46 -4.53 11.53
CA GLY A 324 30.41 -4.68 10.42
C GLY A 324 31.44 -5.77 10.59
N LYS A 325 32.48 -5.75 9.74
CA LYS A 325 33.48 -6.82 9.67
C LYS A 325 34.14 -7.06 11.02
N GLY A 326 34.01 -8.28 11.53
CA GLY A 326 34.63 -8.69 12.80
C GLY A 326 33.90 -8.20 14.05
N ARG A 327 32.89 -7.33 13.92
CA ARG A 327 32.01 -6.94 15.02
C ARG A 327 30.95 -8.01 15.20
N LYS A 328 30.64 -8.31 16.46
CA LYS A 328 29.69 -9.35 16.83
C LYS A 328 28.66 -8.77 17.77
N MET A 329 27.49 -9.38 17.77
CA MET A 329 26.46 -9.07 18.75
C MET A 329 27.00 -9.28 20.16
N ASP A 330 26.65 -8.38 21.06
CA ASP A 330 27.06 -8.42 22.46
C ASP A 330 26.63 -9.74 23.10
N LYS A 331 27.49 -10.27 23.97
CA LYS A 331 27.27 -11.56 24.62
C LYS A 331 25.97 -11.57 25.44
N ALA A 332 25.58 -10.44 26.04
CA ALA A 332 24.35 -10.32 26.81
C ALA A 332 23.10 -10.60 25.95
N CYS A 333 23.17 -10.36 24.64
CA CYS A 333 22.09 -10.62 23.69
C CYS A 333 22.17 -12.04 23.10
N VAL A 334 23.38 -12.53 22.84
CA VAL A 334 23.61 -13.89 22.34
C VAL A 334 23.15 -14.94 23.36
N ASP A 335 23.47 -14.74 24.64
CA ASP A 335 23.15 -15.68 25.71
C ASP A 335 21.63 -15.86 25.90
N VAL A 336 20.83 -14.86 25.51
CA VAL A 336 19.37 -14.85 25.63
C VAL A 336 18.67 -15.37 24.37
N ARG A 337 19.41 -15.60 23.28
CA ARG A 337 18.90 -16.14 22.00
C ARG A 337 17.72 -15.33 21.42
N ILE A 338 17.88 -14.01 21.40
CA ILE A 338 16.89 -13.13 20.78
C ILE A 338 16.77 -13.39 19.27
N GLU A 339 15.53 -13.49 18.78
CA GLU A 339 15.24 -13.75 17.36
C GLU A 339 15.09 -12.45 16.55
N GLY A 340 14.81 -11.33 17.22
CA GLY A 340 14.59 -10.03 16.61
C GLY A 340 14.61 -8.88 17.61
N PHE A 341 14.41 -7.66 17.10
CA PHE A 341 14.41 -6.43 17.87
C PHE A 341 13.12 -5.61 17.70
N PRO A 342 12.65 -4.90 18.73
CA PRO A 342 13.07 -5.08 20.12
C PRO A 342 12.58 -6.42 20.68
N THR A 343 13.23 -6.92 21.72
CA THR A 343 12.75 -8.08 22.49
C THR A 343 12.73 -7.72 23.96
N TRP A 344 11.59 -7.95 24.61
CA TRP A 344 11.45 -7.78 26.04
C TRP A 344 11.59 -9.12 26.76
N VAL A 345 12.43 -9.14 27.80
CA VAL A 345 12.50 -10.27 28.73
C VAL A 345 11.98 -9.80 30.08
N ILE A 346 10.83 -10.34 30.47
CA ILE A 346 10.11 -9.98 31.69
C ILE A 346 9.89 -11.26 32.49
N LYS A 347 10.67 -11.47 33.54
CA LYS A 347 10.71 -12.74 34.30
C LYS A 347 10.98 -13.91 33.34
N ASP A 348 10.06 -14.87 33.23
CA ASP A 348 10.16 -16.03 32.34
C ASP A 348 9.49 -15.83 30.97
N GLN A 349 8.99 -14.62 30.68
CA GLN A 349 8.33 -14.29 29.42
C GLN A 349 9.27 -13.54 28.47
N VAL A 350 9.25 -13.96 27.21
CA VAL A 350 9.93 -13.29 26.10
C VAL A 350 8.85 -12.73 25.17
N LEU A 351 8.81 -11.41 25.03
CA LEU A 351 7.88 -10.71 24.13
C LEU A 351 8.67 -10.12 22.98
N SER A 352 8.35 -10.54 21.76
CA SER A 352 9.02 -10.09 20.54
C SER A 352 8.29 -8.89 19.93
N GLY A 353 9.07 -7.94 19.42
CA GLY A 353 8.57 -6.74 18.76
C GLY A 353 8.20 -5.62 19.74
N GLU A 354 7.79 -4.50 19.17
CA GLU A 354 7.23 -3.37 19.92
C GLU A 354 5.99 -3.79 20.73
N GLN A 355 5.90 -3.30 21.96
CA GLN A 355 4.81 -3.56 22.89
C GLN A 355 4.17 -2.25 23.33
N GLU A 356 2.84 -2.22 23.39
CA GLU A 356 2.12 -1.12 24.02
C GLU A 356 2.46 -1.08 25.52
N LEU A 357 2.47 0.11 26.12
CA LEU A 357 2.81 0.26 27.54
C LEU A 357 1.82 -0.50 28.46
N SER A 358 0.56 -0.68 28.03
CA SER A 358 -0.43 -1.49 28.74
C SER A 358 -0.07 -2.97 28.75
N ASP A 359 0.50 -3.47 27.66
CA ASP A 359 0.83 -4.89 27.51
C ASP A 359 2.06 -5.23 28.36
N LEU A 360 3.04 -4.32 28.38
CA LEU A 360 4.17 -4.39 29.31
C LEU A 360 3.73 -4.31 30.77
N ALA A 361 2.74 -3.46 31.09
CA ALA A 361 2.17 -3.41 32.43
C ALA A 361 1.49 -4.74 32.82
N GLN A 362 0.71 -5.32 31.91
CA GLN A 362 0.07 -6.60 32.14
C GLN A 362 1.08 -7.74 32.32
N ALA A 363 2.07 -7.84 31.44
CA ALA A 363 3.11 -8.87 31.48
C ALA A 363 4.00 -8.78 32.73
N SER A 364 4.28 -7.55 33.18
CA SER A 364 5.07 -7.29 34.40
C SER A 364 4.26 -7.41 35.71
N GLY A 365 2.94 -7.49 35.62
CA GLY A 365 2.04 -7.43 36.78
C GLY A 365 2.02 -6.05 37.44
N PHE A 366 2.29 -4.99 36.69
CA PHE A 366 2.24 -3.62 37.16
C PHE A 366 0.79 -3.20 37.45
N VAL A 367 0.57 -2.64 38.64
CA VAL A 367 -0.71 -2.03 39.02
C VAL A 367 -0.43 -0.56 39.32
N MET A 368 -1.02 0.33 38.52
CA MET A 368 -0.87 1.77 38.74
C MET A 368 -1.63 2.16 40.01
N ASP A 369 -0.92 2.76 40.98
CA ASP A 369 -1.59 3.38 42.12
C ASP A 369 -2.37 4.61 41.64
N LYS A 370 -3.68 4.62 41.89
CA LYS A 370 -4.62 5.67 41.44
C LYS A 370 -4.41 7.01 42.14
N SER A 371 -3.39 7.12 42.99
CA SER A 371 -3.07 8.29 43.80
C SER A 371 -2.20 9.34 43.09
N LEU A 372 -1.61 9.03 41.92
CA LEU A 372 -0.84 10.00 41.14
C LEU A 372 -1.71 10.78 40.14
N PRO A 373 -1.61 12.13 40.06
CA PRO A 373 -2.38 12.92 39.13
C PRO A 373 -2.00 12.62 37.67
N SER A 374 -3.06 12.50 36.86
CA SER A 374 -3.08 12.30 35.41
C SER A 374 -2.45 13.43 34.62
#